data_AF-A0A258CRD3-F1
#
_entry.id   AF-A0A258CRD3-F1
#
_cell.length_a   1.000
_cell.length_b   1.000
_cell.length_c   1.000
_cell.angle_alpha   90.00
_cell.angle_beta   90.00
_cell.angle_gamma   90.00
#
_symmetry.space_group_name_H-M   'P 1'
#
loop_
_entity.id
_entity.type
_entity.pdbx_description
1 polymer ?
#
loop_
_entity_poly.entity_id
_entity_poly.type
_entity_poly.pdbx_seq_one_letter_code
_entity_poly.pdbx_strand_id
1 'polypeptide(L)'
;MQAGRGTVLRAATFEDWLVSTQARRGKTGFRAFETDLVDGRWLWMTETVDADGWMLCIASDITTLRADERAVRQDRDIAMKAAHTDDLTGVANRRFITARIEEMLQSPRPSSASGSGHGCVAVIDIDNFKYINDQHGHAVGDAILKDFARRMLTLVRRADCFGRIGGEEFLLVMPGIAPRQATVMVEAMLDHIRTSQPLPTLPQLRYTFSAGIACGQPGDTASALCVRADQALYDAKLSGRDRVHVEALPPVAASG
;
A
#
# COMPACT_ATOMS: atom_id res chain seq x y z
N MET A 1 21.83 -6.14 -15.87
CA MET A 1 23.03 -5.54 -15.24
C MET A 1 23.61 -6.54 -14.26
N GLN A 2 24.71 -7.18 -14.65
CA GLN A 2 25.34 -8.29 -13.92
C GLN A 2 26.52 -7.76 -13.09
N ALA A 3 26.25 -6.81 -12.19
CA ALA A 3 27.22 -6.45 -11.16
C ALA A 3 26.99 -7.43 -10.00
N GLY A 4 27.75 -8.53 -9.98
CA GLY A 4 27.69 -9.55 -8.93
C GLY A 4 28.21 -9.06 -7.58
N ARG A 5 27.66 -7.97 -7.05
CA ARG A 5 27.92 -7.42 -5.72
C ARG A 5 26.62 -6.94 -5.09
N GLY A 6 26.42 -7.22 -3.80
CA GLY A 6 25.25 -6.77 -3.04
C GLY A 6 24.26 -7.87 -2.70
N THR A 7 23.10 -7.47 -2.19
CA THR A 7 22.03 -8.36 -1.73
C THR A 7 21.40 -9.12 -2.88
N VAL A 8 21.11 -10.41 -2.70
CA VAL A 8 20.43 -11.22 -3.71
C VAL A 8 19.00 -10.74 -3.86
N LEU A 9 18.66 -10.23 -5.03
CA LEU A 9 17.29 -9.81 -5.34
C LEU A 9 16.53 -11.00 -5.92
N ARG A 10 15.65 -11.59 -5.10
CA ARG A 10 14.73 -12.65 -5.52
C ARG A 10 13.42 -12.03 -5.98
N ALA A 11 13.42 -11.46 -7.19
CA ALA A 11 12.26 -10.93 -7.89
C ALA A 11 12.41 -11.20 -9.39
N ALA A 12 11.30 -11.35 -10.11
CA ALA A 12 11.31 -11.62 -11.55
C ALA A 12 11.89 -10.42 -12.33
N THR A 13 11.63 -9.21 -11.86
CA THR A 13 12.17 -7.96 -12.42
C THR A 13 12.65 -7.02 -11.30
N PHE A 14 13.49 -6.04 -11.65
CA PHE A 14 13.93 -5.01 -10.69
C PHE A 14 12.76 -4.14 -10.23
N GLU A 15 11.79 -3.94 -11.11
CA GLU A 15 10.57 -3.16 -10.92
C GLU A 15 9.65 -3.83 -9.90
N ASP A 16 9.47 -5.15 -10.00
CA ASP A 16 8.73 -5.93 -8.99
C ASP A 16 9.41 -5.85 -7.61
N TRP A 17 10.75 -5.91 -7.60
CA TRP A 17 11.52 -5.72 -6.38
C TRP A 17 11.33 -4.32 -5.79
N LEU A 18 11.35 -3.28 -6.62
CA LEU A 18 11.22 -1.89 -6.19
C LEU A 18 9.85 -1.64 -5.55
N VAL A 19 8.78 -2.11 -6.19
CA VAL A 19 7.38 -2.04 -5.71
C VAL A 19 7.24 -2.73 -4.35
N SER A 20 7.69 -3.98 -4.26
CA SER A 20 7.64 -4.76 -3.01
C SER A 20 8.45 -4.10 -1.89
N THR A 21 9.59 -3.50 -2.24
CA THR A 21 10.48 -2.83 -1.29
C THR A 21 9.88 -1.52 -0.79
N GLN A 22 9.33 -0.67 -1.67
CA GLN A 22 8.69 0.60 -1.31
C GLN A 22 7.43 0.41 -0.45
N ALA A 23 6.68 -0.65 -0.69
CA ALA A 23 5.50 -1.01 0.12
C ALA A 23 5.87 -1.31 1.59
N ARG A 24 7.14 -1.64 1.89
CA ARG A 24 7.58 -2.13 3.21
C ARG A 24 8.61 -1.23 3.89
N ARG A 25 9.53 -0.63 3.12
CA ARG A 25 10.68 0.09 3.67
C ARG A 25 10.25 1.35 4.41
N GLY A 26 10.71 1.43 5.66
CA GLY A 26 10.51 2.58 6.54
C GLY A 26 9.07 2.89 6.91
N LYS A 27 8.15 1.95 6.69
CA LYS A 27 6.75 2.01 7.16
C LYS A 27 6.64 1.72 8.65
N THR A 28 7.57 0.93 9.18
CA THR A 28 7.74 0.65 10.61
C THR A 28 8.95 1.41 11.15
N GLY A 29 8.87 1.91 12.39
CA GLY A 29 9.97 2.65 13.03
C GLY A 29 11.22 1.80 13.28
N PHE A 30 11.03 0.48 13.35
CA PHE A 30 12.11 -0.50 13.40
C PHE A 30 11.74 -1.71 12.54
N ARG A 31 12.74 -2.27 11.87
CA ARG A 31 12.64 -3.54 11.15
C ARG A 31 13.94 -4.30 11.30
N ALA A 32 13.84 -5.60 11.51
CA ALA A 32 14.97 -6.51 11.45
C ALA A 32 14.70 -7.60 10.42
N PHE A 33 15.68 -7.92 9.58
CA PHE A 33 15.56 -8.95 8.56
C PHE A 33 16.93 -9.51 8.18
N GLU A 34 16.93 -10.72 7.64
CA GLU A 34 18.12 -11.36 7.10
C GLU A 34 18.19 -11.08 5.59
N THR A 35 19.40 -10.95 5.04
CA THR A 35 19.61 -10.87 3.59
C THR A 35 20.86 -11.63 3.20
N ASP A 36 20.78 -12.39 2.11
CA ASP A 36 21.93 -13.03 1.48
C ASP A 36 22.62 -12.07 0.51
N LEU A 37 23.94 -12.19 0.41
CA LEU A 37 24.77 -11.53 -0.58
C LEU A 37 25.12 -12.51 -1.70
N VAL A 38 25.34 -11.98 -2.90
CA VAL A 38 25.78 -12.74 -4.08
C VAL A 38 27.12 -13.48 -3.90
N ASP A 39 27.93 -13.09 -2.91
CA ASP A 39 29.19 -13.76 -2.55
C ASP A 39 29.02 -14.90 -1.52
N GLY A 40 27.76 -15.24 -1.19
CA GLY A 40 27.41 -16.34 -0.28
C GLY A 40 27.37 -15.93 1.20
N ARG A 41 27.73 -14.70 1.54
CA ARG A 41 27.62 -14.19 2.91
C ARG A 41 26.17 -13.84 3.27
N TRP A 42 25.87 -13.86 4.56
CA TRP A 42 24.57 -13.50 5.10
C TRP A 42 24.72 -12.34 6.08
N LEU A 43 23.83 -11.36 5.94
CA LEU A 43 23.76 -10.21 6.82
C LEU A 43 22.48 -10.25 7.63
N TRP A 44 22.60 -10.03 8.94
CA TRP A 44 21.49 -9.57 9.76
C TRP A 44 21.41 -8.05 9.62
N MET A 45 20.30 -7.55 9.08
CA MET A 45 20.07 -6.13 8.90
C MET A 45 19.03 -5.63 9.90
N THR A 46 19.31 -4.48 10.52
CA THR A 46 18.29 -3.68 11.18
C THR A 46 18.16 -2.34 10.47
N GLU A 47 16.92 -1.95 10.17
CA GLU A 47 16.54 -0.65 9.63
C GLU A 47 15.77 0.07 10.74
N THR A 48 16.34 1.16 11.28
CA THR A 48 15.65 2.06 12.22
C THR A 48 15.37 3.37 11.53
N VAL A 49 14.18 3.90 11.75
CA VAL A 49 13.64 5.04 11.04
C VAL A 49 13.10 6.05 12.03
N ASP A 50 13.58 7.27 11.94
CA ASP A 50 13.04 8.37 12.73
C ASP A 50 11.87 9.08 12.01
N ALA A 51 11.27 10.03 12.72
CA ALA A 51 10.15 10.82 12.22
C ALA A 51 10.54 11.78 11.08
N ASP A 52 11.81 12.19 11.01
CA ASP A 52 12.35 13.12 10.02
C ASP A 52 12.77 12.40 8.72
N GLY A 53 12.69 11.06 8.71
CA GLY A 53 12.91 10.23 7.55
C GLY A 53 14.35 9.71 7.40
N TRP A 54 15.23 9.98 8.36
CA TRP A 54 16.53 9.34 8.40
C TRP A 54 16.37 7.84 8.62
N MET A 55 17.27 7.07 8.00
CA MET A 55 17.29 5.62 8.11
C MET A 55 18.68 5.17 8.52
N LEU A 56 18.78 4.56 9.70
CA LEU A 56 19.97 3.87 10.15
C LEU A 56 19.85 2.40 9.74
N CYS A 57 20.76 1.96 8.88
CA CYS A 57 20.92 0.56 8.52
C CYS A 57 22.15 -0.01 9.22
N ILE A 58 21.97 -0.98 10.10
CA ILE A 58 23.08 -1.76 10.69
C ILE A 58 23.07 -3.12 10.02
N ALA A 59 24.24 -3.58 9.57
CA ALA A 59 24.40 -4.90 8.99
C ALA A 59 25.52 -5.66 9.73
N SER A 60 25.17 -6.83 10.27
CA SER A 60 26.12 -7.74 10.92
C SER A 60 26.30 -8.98 10.08
N ASP A 61 27.54 -9.36 9.79
CA ASP A 61 27.84 -10.63 9.12
C ASP A 61 27.52 -11.81 10.04
N ILE A 62 26.56 -12.63 9.63
CA ILE A 62 26.09 -13.82 10.37
C ILE A 62 26.41 -15.12 9.63
N THR A 63 27.32 -15.07 8.64
CA THR A 63 27.63 -16.20 7.75
C THR A 63 28.05 -17.46 8.52
N THR A 64 28.83 -17.29 9.58
CA THR A 64 29.38 -18.38 10.40
C THR A 64 28.50 -18.76 11.59
N LEU A 65 27.56 -17.89 11.99
CA LEU A 65 26.76 -18.09 13.19
C LEU A 65 25.61 -19.10 12.97
N ARG A 66 25.26 -19.45 11.72
CA ARG A 66 23.91 -19.95 11.39
C ARG A 66 23.79 -20.85 10.13
N ALA A 67 24.86 -21.55 9.75
CA ALA A 67 24.91 -22.32 8.49
C ALA A 67 23.86 -23.44 8.37
N ASP A 68 23.47 -24.09 9.47
CA ASP A 68 22.62 -25.29 9.45
C ASP A 68 21.10 -24.99 9.33
N GLU A 69 20.62 -23.81 9.75
CA GLU A 69 19.19 -23.44 9.66
C GLU A 69 18.91 -22.52 8.44
N ARG A 70 19.79 -22.54 7.43
CA ARG A 70 19.71 -21.72 6.20
C ARG A 70 18.41 -21.95 5.42
N ALA A 71 18.06 -23.20 5.13
CA ALA A 71 16.86 -23.52 4.36
C ALA A 71 15.58 -23.12 5.11
N VAL A 72 15.49 -23.48 6.39
CA VAL A 72 14.34 -23.19 7.26
C VAL A 72 14.05 -21.69 7.37
N ARG A 73 15.10 -20.86 7.43
CA ARG A 73 14.95 -19.40 7.47
C ARG A 73 14.55 -18.80 6.13
N GLN A 74 15.07 -19.32 5.03
CA GLN A 74 14.71 -18.89 3.69
C GLN A 74 13.23 -19.19 3.41
N ASP A 75 12.78 -20.37 3.82
CA ASP A 75 11.38 -20.77 3.78
C ASP A 75 10.52 -19.86 4.66
N ARG A 76 11.00 -19.49 5.86
CA ARG A 76 10.31 -18.53 6.74
C ARG A 76 10.17 -17.14 6.11
N ASP A 77 11.23 -16.59 5.51
CA ASP A 77 11.19 -15.24 4.93
C ASP A 77 10.37 -15.21 3.64
N ILE A 78 10.43 -16.26 2.82
CA ILE A 78 9.52 -16.47 1.68
C ILE A 78 8.08 -16.58 2.18
N ALA A 79 7.83 -17.36 3.23
CA ALA A 79 6.52 -17.50 3.85
C ALA A 79 6.02 -16.15 4.39
N MET A 80 6.86 -15.34 5.04
CA MET A 80 6.48 -14.01 5.52
C MET A 80 6.18 -13.05 4.36
N LYS A 81 6.96 -13.07 3.26
CA LYS A 81 6.66 -12.28 2.07
C LYS A 81 5.31 -12.68 1.47
N ALA A 82 5.13 -13.96 1.19
CA ALA A 82 3.88 -14.50 0.64
C ALA A 82 2.68 -14.17 1.56
N ALA A 83 2.91 -14.16 2.87
CA ALA A 83 1.84 -13.91 3.81
C ALA A 83 1.48 -12.41 3.98
N HIS A 84 2.25 -11.47 3.39
CA HIS A 84 2.00 -10.02 3.53
C HIS A 84 1.87 -9.23 2.23
N THR A 85 2.24 -9.78 1.07
CA THR A 85 2.08 -9.10 -0.22
C THR A 85 1.14 -9.82 -1.17
N ASP A 86 0.54 -9.05 -2.08
CA ASP A 86 -0.21 -9.57 -3.22
C ASP A 86 0.77 -10.02 -4.30
N ASP A 87 0.62 -11.26 -4.78
CA ASP A 87 1.57 -11.88 -5.70
C ASP A 87 1.59 -11.22 -7.09
N LEU A 88 0.45 -10.66 -7.52
CA LEU A 88 0.34 -10.05 -8.85
C LEU A 88 0.96 -8.64 -8.87
N THR A 89 0.65 -7.84 -7.85
CA THR A 89 0.93 -6.39 -7.83
C THR A 89 2.09 -6.01 -6.92
N GLY A 90 2.54 -6.90 -6.03
CA GLY A 90 3.65 -6.67 -5.11
C GLY A 90 3.35 -5.73 -3.93
N VAL A 91 2.17 -5.09 -3.89
CA VAL A 91 1.73 -4.25 -2.76
C VAL A 91 1.26 -5.11 -1.59
N ALA A 92 0.88 -4.49 -0.47
CA ALA A 92 0.34 -5.22 0.68
C ALA A 92 -0.90 -6.04 0.29
N ASN A 93 -1.04 -7.24 0.85
CA ASN A 93 -2.28 -8.01 0.70
C ASN A 93 -3.34 -7.57 1.73
N ARG A 94 -4.56 -8.09 1.58
CA ARG A 94 -5.69 -7.86 2.49
C ARG A 94 -5.31 -8.02 3.96
N ARG A 95 -4.62 -9.11 4.31
CA ARG A 95 -4.28 -9.42 5.70
C ARG A 95 -3.37 -8.35 6.31
N PHE A 96 -2.34 -7.94 5.58
CA PHE A 96 -1.40 -6.93 6.06
C PHE A 96 -2.05 -5.55 6.17
N ILE A 97 -2.85 -5.16 5.17
CA ILE A 97 -3.44 -3.83 5.20
C ILE A 97 -4.54 -3.68 6.26
N THR A 98 -5.33 -4.74 6.53
CA THR A 98 -6.29 -4.73 7.63
C THR A 98 -5.60 -4.55 8.99
N ALA A 99 -4.49 -5.25 9.25
CA ALA A 99 -3.71 -5.07 10.47
C ALA A 99 -3.22 -3.62 10.62
N ARG A 100 -2.86 -2.97 9.52
CA ARG A 100 -2.42 -1.57 9.53
C ARG A 100 -3.55 -0.58 9.87
N ILE A 101 -4.80 -0.90 9.52
CA ILE A 101 -5.96 -0.11 9.96
C ILE A 101 -6.12 -0.23 11.48
N GLU A 102 -6.00 -1.45 12.02
CA GLU A 102 -6.10 -1.69 13.47
C GLU A 102 -5.01 -0.94 14.25
N GLU A 103 -3.76 -0.98 13.77
CA GLU A 103 -2.65 -0.20 14.34
C GLU A 103 -2.94 1.31 14.33
N MET A 104 -3.47 1.83 13.22
CA MET A 104 -3.84 3.24 13.11
C MET A 104 -4.91 3.62 14.13
N LEU A 105 -5.94 2.78 14.29
CA LEU A 105 -7.05 3.01 15.24
C LEU A 105 -6.64 2.90 16.71
N GLN A 106 -5.60 2.11 17.02
CA GLN A 106 -5.07 1.94 18.38
C GLN A 106 -3.99 2.98 18.74
N SER A 107 -3.47 3.73 17.76
CA SER A 107 -2.39 4.68 17.99
C SER A 107 -2.85 5.87 18.85
N PRO A 108 -2.06 6.30 19.86
CA PRO A 108 -2.38 7.47 20.67
C PRO A 108 -2.57 8.72 19.79
N ARG A 109 -3.62 9.50 20.06
CA ARG A 109 -3.86 10.73 19.29
C ARG A 109 -2.73 11.73 19.49
N PRO A 110 -2.29 12.43 18.43
CA PRO A 110 -1.53 13.65 18.62
C PRO A 110 -2.40 14.65 19.39
N SER A 111 -1.85 15.23 20.46
CA SER A 111 -2.52 16.14 21.42
C SER A 111 -3.02 17.46 20.82
N SER A 112 -2.91 17.65 19.51
CA SER A 112 -3.23 18.89 18.82
C SER A 112 -4.74 19.07 18.63
N ALA A 113 -5.24 20.22 19.08
CA ALA A 113 -6.62 20.69 19.00
C ALA A 113 -7.18 20.89 17.57
N SER A 114 -6.56 20.30 16.54
CA SER A 114 -6.85 20.57 15.12
C SER A 114 -7.78 19.56 14.46
N GLY A 115 -8.45 18.68 15.22
CA GLY A 115 -9.43 17.73 14.67
C GLY A 115 -8.84 16.56 13.87
N SER A 116 -7.52 16.34 13.93
CA SER A 116 -6.88 15.16 13.34
C SER A 116 -7.28 13.92 14.13
N GLY A 117 -8.19 13.11 13.56
CA GLY A 117 -8.55 11.79 14.08
C GLY A 117 -7.37 10.80 14.00
N HIS A 118 -7.63 9.52 14.27
CA HIS A 118 -6.61 8.45 14.16
C HIS A 118 -5.97 8.40 12.75
N GLY A 119 -6.72 8.82 11.73
CA GLY A 119 -6.32 8.91 10.34
C GLY A 119 -7.52 8.65 9.43
N CYS A 120 -7.25 8.46 8.15
CA CYS A 120 -8.27 8.11 7.15
C CYS A 120 -7.94 6.78 6.48
N VAL A 121 -8.95 6.13 5.94
CA VAL A 121 -8.79 5.06 4.94
C VAL A 121 -9.49 5.47 3.65
N ALA A 122 -8.97 5.01 2.52
CA ALA A 122 -9.65 5.07 1.24
C ALA A 122 -9.81 3.66 0.67
N VAL A 123 -11.04 3.29 0.31
CA VAL A 123 -11.30 2.12 -0.54
C VAL A 123 -11.36 2.61 -1.98
N ILE A 124 -10.62 1.93 -2.85
CA ILE A 124 -10.36 2.35 -4.22
C ILE A 124 -10.69 1.19 -5.15
N ASP A 125 -11.37 1.47 -6.25
CA ASP A 125 -11.77 0.47 -7.23
C ASP A 125 -11.54 1.00 -8.64
N ILE A 126 -10.90 0.19 -9.48
CA ILE A 126 -10.60 0.54 -10.88
C ILE A 126 -11.90 0.52 -11.70
N ASP A 127 -12.22 1.66 -12.30
CA ASP A 127 -13.47 1.81 -13.04
C ASP A 127 -13.49 0.93 -14.29
N ASN A 128 -14.62 0.23 -14.47
CA ASN A 128 -14.90 -0.59 -15.66
C ASN A 128 -13.86 -1.70 -15.90
N PHE A 129 -13.17 -2.18 -14.86
CA PHE A 129 -12.13 -3.19 -15.00
C PHE A 129 -12.63 -4.49 -15.66
N LYS A 130 -13.84 -4.94 -15.31
CA LYS A 130 -14.49 -6.08 -16.00
C LYS A 130 -14.63 -5.84 -17.51
N TYR A 131 -15.06 -4.66 -17.93
CA TYR A 131 -15.19 -4.32 -19.36
C TYR A 131 -13.82 -4.38 -20.06
N ILE A 132 -12.76 -3.91 -19.40
CA ILE A 132 -11.40 -4.00 -19.95
C ILE A 132 -10.97 -5.45 -20.12
N ASN A 133 -11.23 -6.31 -19.13
CA ASN A 133 -10.96 -7.75 -19.25
C ASN A 133 -11.76 -8.40 -20.38
N ASP A 134 -13.05 -8.08 -20.50
CA ASP A 134 -13.92 -8.65 -21.52
C ASP A 134 -13.50 -8.23 -22.94
N GLN A 135 -13.00 -7.00 -23.10
CA GLN A 135 -12.56 -6.47 -24.41
C GLN A 135 -11.14 -6.87 -24.80
N HIS A 136 -10.21 -6.93 -23.84
CA HIS A 136 -8.78 -7.06 -24.11
C HIS A 136 -8.12 -8.32 -23.51
N GLY A 137 -8.88 -9.09 -22.73
CA GLY A 137 -8.43 -10.31 -22.06
C GLY A 137 -7.73 -10.04 -20.72
N HIS A 138 -7.70 -11.09 -19.89
CA HIS A 138 -7.16 -11.03 -18.52
C HIS A 138 -5.69 -10.58 -18.43
N ALA A 139 -4.87 -10.90 -19.43
CA ALA A 139 -3.48 -10.45 -19.46
C ALA A 139 -3.35 -8.92 -19.48
N VAL A 140 -4.29 -8.22 -20.13
CA VAL A 140 -4.35 -6.75 -20.14
C VAL A 140 -4.86 -6.22 -18.81
N GLY A 141 -5.85 -6.87 -18.20
CA GLY A 141 -6.29 -6.54 -16.83
C GLY A 141 -5.17 -6.65 -15.80
N ASP A 142 -4.40 -7.74 -15.85
CA ASP A 142 -3.24 -7.94 -14.97
C ASP A 142 -2.19 -6.84 -15.16
N ALA A 143 -1.95 -6.41 -16.40
CA ALA A 143 -1.05 -5.30 -16.70
C ALA A 143 -1.55 -3.97 -16.12
N ILE A 144 -2.87 -3.72 -16.16
CA ILE A 144 -3.49 -2.54 -15.54
C ILE A 144 -3.33 -2.58 -14.03
N LEU A 145 -3.59 -3.71 -13.38
CA LEU A 145 -3.42 -3.84 -11.92
C LEU A 145 -1.98 -3.54 -11.50
N LYS A 146 -1.00 -4.04 -12.26
CA LYS A 146 0.43 -3.78 -12.04
C LYS A 146 0.80 -2.32 -12.30
N ASP A 147 0.28 -1.70 -13.35
CA ASP A 147 0.53 -0.28 -13.66
C ASP A 147 -0.09 0.63 -12.59
N PHE A 148 -1.33 0.35 -12.19
CA PHE A 148 -2.03 1.07 -11.13
C PHE A 148 -1.25 1.01 -9.83
N ALA A 149 -0.87 -0.19 -9.37
CA ALA A 149 -0.10 -0.35 -8.15
C ALA A 149 1.24 0.42 -8.17
N ARG A 150 1.98 0.34 -9.28
CA ARG A 150 3.24 1.07 -9.48
C ARG A 150 3.06 2.57 -9.39
N ARG A 151 2.06 3.12 -10.09
CA ARG A 151 1.78 4.56 -10.13
C ARG A 151 1.35 5.08 -8.77
N MET A 152 0.43 4.37 -8.11
CA MET A 152 -0.05 4.74 -6.78
C MET A 152 1.10 4.80 -5.77
N LEU A 153 2.00 3.82 -5.76
CA LEU A 153 3.14 3.80 -4.85
C LEU A 153 4.09 5.00 -4.97
N THR A 154 4.17 5.66 -6.13
CA THR A 154 5.00 6.88 -6.28
C THR A 154 4.47 8.08 -5.48
N LEU A 155 3.19 8.05 -5.12
CA LEU A 155 2.50 9.12 -4.39
C LEU A 155 2.18 8.73 -2.94
N VAL A 156 2.33 7.46 -2.58
CA VAL A 156 2.09 6.96 -1.22
C VAL A 156 3.20 7.43 -0.30
N ARG A 157 2.84 8.17 0.76
CA ARG A 157 3.82 8.69 1.73
C ARG A 157 4.40 7.55 2.56
N ARG A 158 5.52 7.81 3.23
CA ARG A 158 6.17 6.82 4.09
C ARG A 158 5.29 6.32 5.23
N ALA A 159 4.46 7.18 5.85
CA ALA A 159 3.57 6.75 6.94
C ALA A 159 2.38 5.89 6.44
N ASP A 160 2.01 6.04 5.18
CA ASP A 160 0.81 5.42 4.59
C ASP A 160 1.07 3.97 4.18
N CYS A 161 0.01 3.17 4.09
CA CYS A 161 0.08 1.80 3.59
C CYS A 161 -0.93 1.59 2.48
N PHE A 162 -0.46 1.06 1.35
CA PHE A 162 -1.26 0.79 0.16
C PHE A 162 -1.24 -0.70 -0.15
N GLY A 163 -2.39 -1.26 -0.49
CA GLY A 163 -2.55 -2.70 -0.64
C GLY A 163 -3.76 -3.09 -1.47
N ARG A 164 -3.74 -4.32 -1.98
CA ARG A 164 -4.82 -4.91 -2.75
C ARG A 164 -5.64 -5.84 -1.86
N ILE A 165 -6.95 -5.62 -1.85
CA ILE A 165 -7.89 -6.39 -1.02
C ILE A 165 -8.71 -7.37 -1.85
N GLY A 166 -8.94 -7.10 -3.14
CA GLY A 166 -9.78 -7.90 -4.01
C GLY A 166 -9.32 -7.90 -5.47
N GLY A 167 -10.21 -8.31 -6.39
CA GLY A 167 -9.92 -8.39 -7.82
C GLY A 167 -9.38 -7.08 -8.39
N GLU A 168 -10.21 -6.03 -8.37
CA GLU A 168 -9.84 -4.66 -8.80
C GLU A 168 -9.83 -3.64 -7.66
N GLU A 169 -9.94 -4.13 -6.43
CA GLU A 169 -10.11 -3.33 -5.21
C GLU A 169 -8.80 -3.18 -4.44
N PHE A 170 -8.50 -1.94 -4.08
CA PHE A 170 -7.35 -1.51 -3.31
C PHE A 170 -7.77 -0.71 -2.09
N LEU A 171 -6.88 -0.64 -1.11
CA LEU A 171 -7.07 0.12 0.10
C LEU A 171 -5.83 0.98 0.37
N LEU A 172 -6.05 2.19 0.87
CA LEU A 172 -5.02 3.11 1.32
C LEU A 172 -5.29 3.49 2.77
N VAL A 173 -4.34 3.22 3.66
CA VAL A 173 -4.37 3.62 5.08
C VAL A 173 -3.50 4.86 5.25
N MET A 174 -4.05 5.90 5.85
CA MET A 174 -3.46 7.24 5.95
C MET A 174 -3.43 7.72 7.41
N PRO A 175 -2.48 7.23 8.23
CA PRO A 175 -2.40 7.58 9.64
C PRO A 175 -2.18 9.08 9.85
N GLY A 176 -2.86 9.65 10.85
CA GLY A 176 -2.67 11.03 11.29
C GLY A 176 -3.02 12.12 10.26
N ILE A 177 -3.69 11.78 9.14
CA ILE A 177 -4.21 12.76 8.18
C ILE A 177 -5.66 13.13 8.54
N ALA A 178 -6.01 14.43 8.40
CA ALA A 178 -7.39 14.89 8.44
C ALA A 178 -8.13 14.66 7.11
N PRO A 179 -9.46 14.47 7.10
CA PRO A 179 -10.24 14.17 5.90
C PRO A 179 -9.91 15.04 4.68
N ARG A 180 -9.83 16.36 4.84
CA ARG A 180 -9.52 17.29 3.73
C ARG A 180 -8.17 17.01 3.07
N GLN A 181 -7.15 16.72 3.86
CA GLN A 181 -5.81 16.39 3.35
C GLN A 181 -5.80 15.02 2.67
N ALA A 182 -6.56 14.06 3.21
CA ALA A 182 -6.73 12.75 2.58
C ALA A 182 -7.42 12.88 1.22
N THR A 183 -8.47 13.69 1.11
CA THR A 183 -9.16 13.98 -0.16
C THR A 183 -8.20 14.54 -1.20
N VAL A 184 -7.46 15.60 -0.87
CA VAL A 184 -6.49 16.22 -1.80
C VAL A 184 -5.45 15.20 -2.27
N MET A 185 -4.97 14.33 -1.38
CA MET A 185 -3.99 13.31 -1.76
C MET A 185 -4.56 12.27 -2.72
N VAL A 186 -5.78 11.77 -2.45
CA VAL A 186 -6.42 10.75 -3.31
C VAL A 186 -6.88 11.36 -4.64
N GLU A 187 -7.29 12.62 -4.67
CA GLU A 187 -7.58 13.36 -5.91
C GLU A 187 -6.32 13.52 -6.77
N ALA A 188 -5.17 13.87 -6.17
CA ALA A 188 -3.90 13.94 -6.89
C ALA A 188 -3.48 12.57 -7.45
N MET A 189 -3.76 11.48 -6.72
CA MET A 189 -3.57 10.11 -7.22
C MET A 189 -4.47 9.82 -8.42
N LEU A 190 -5.75 10.25 -8.38
CA LEU A 190 -6.69 10.09 -9.49
C LEU A 190 -6.22 10.84 -10.74
N ASP A 191 -5.80 12.10 -10.60
CA ASP A 191 -5.25 12.88 -11.69
C ASP A 191 -4.00 12.23 -12.31
N HIS A 192 -3.14 11.65 -11.46
CA HIS A 192 -1.98 10.91 -11.94
C HIS A 192 -2.39 9.68 -12.76
N ILE A 193 -3.40 8.93 -12.34
CA ILE A 193 -3.92 7.76 -13.06
C ILE A 193 -4.64 8.14 -14.36
N ARG A 194 -5.35 9.27 -14.42
CA ARG A 194 -5.99 9.76 -15.67
C ARG A 194 -4.99 9.95 -16.81
N THR A 195 -3.75 10.27 -16.48
CA THR A 195 -2.66 10.41 -17.46
C THR A 195 -1.96 9.10 -17.82
N SER A 196 -2.43 7.97 -17.28
CA SER A 196 -1.78 6.66 -17.46
C SER A 196 -1.82 6.17 -18.91
N GLN A 197 -0.76 5.47 -19.27
CA GLN A 197 -0.63 4.71 -20.52
C GLN A 197 -0.03 3.35 -20.12
N PRO A 198 -0.85 2.39 -19.67
CA PRO A 198 -0.37 1.19 -18.99
C PRO A 198 0.40 0.25 -19.94
N LEU A 199 0.11 0.30 -21.24
CA LEU A 199 0.61 -0.64 -22.24
C LEU A 199 1.07 0.10 -23.50
N PRO A 200 2.35 0.01 -23.90
CA PRO A 200 2.84 0.59 -25.16
C PRO A 200 2.14 0.02 -26.39
N THR A 201 1.70 -1.24 -26.33
CA THR A 201 0.97 -1.91 -27.42
C THR A 201 -0.47 -1.41 -27.57
N LEU A 202 -1.02 -0.77 -26.55
CA LEU A 202 -2.37 -0.18 -26.53
C LEU A 202 -2.28 1.29 -26.09
N PRO A 203 -1.67 2.18 -26.90
CA PRO A 203 -1.37 3.55 -26.50
C PRO A 203 -2.62 4.42 -26.26
N GLN A 204 -3.79 3.98 -26.72
CA GLN A 204 -5.08 4.63 -26.52
C GLN A 204 -5.80 4.16 -25.24
N LEU A 205 -5.38 3.04 -24.65
CA LEU A 205 -6.04 2.49 -23.46
C LEU A 205 -5.83 3.43 -22.28
N ARG A 206 -6.94 3.83 -21.66
CA ARG A 206 -7.00 4.66 -20.45
C ARG A 206 -7.88 3.95 -19.43
N TYR A 207 -7.60 4.19 -18.17
CA TYR A 207 -8.44 3.75 -17.06
C TYR A 207 -8.44 4.81 -15.97
N THR A 208 -9.48 4.78 -15.15
CA THR A 208 -9.67 5.67 -13.99
C THR A 208 -9.98 4.81 -12.77
N PHE A 209 -10.13 5.44 -11.62
CA PHE A 209 -10.66 4.76 -10.44
C PHE A 209 -11.70 5.65 -9.74
N SER A 210 -12.56 5.00 -8.98
CA SER A 210 -13.40 5.66 -7.99
C SER A 210 -12.87 5.38 -6.59
N ALA A 211 -13.00 6.32 -5.67
CA ALA A 211 -12.57 6.14 -4.29
C ALA A 211 -13.58 6.67 -3.27
N GLY A 212 -13.71 5.95 -2.17
CA GLY A 212 -14.46 6.37 -0.99
C GLY A 212 -13.54 6.52 0.22
N ILE A 213 -13.60 7.67 0.90
CA ILE A 213 -12.76 7.98 2.06
C ILE A 213 -13.59 7.99 3.34
N ALA A 214 -13.10 7.35 4.40
CA ALA A 214 -13.67 7.43 5.74
C ALA A 214 -12.61 7.75 6.80
N CYS A 215 -13.03 8.40 7.88
CA CYS A 215 -12.15 8.85 8.97
C CYS A 215 -12.32 7.99 10.21
N GLY A 216 -11.19 7.56 10.78
CA GLY A 216 -11.18 6.77 12.00
C GLY A 216 -11.68 7.56 13.21
N GLN A 217 -12.73 7.04 13.85
CA GLN A 217 -13.38 7.57 15.05
C GLN A 217 -12.97 6.76 16.29
N PRO A 218 -13.07 7.33 17.50
CA PRO A 218 -12.82 6.55 18.72
C PRO A 218 -13.82 5.40 18.85
N GLY A 219 -13.30 4.21 19.16
CA GLY A 219 -14.11 2.99 19.29
C GLY A 219 -14.44 2.29 17.97
N ASP A 220 -13.96 2.82 16.83
CA ASP A 220 -14.10 2.13 15.55
C ASP A 220 -13.39 0.77 15.54
N THR A 221 -13.95 -0.14 14.76
CA THR A 221 -13.24 -1.33 14.28
C THR A 221 -12.81 -1.11 12.83
N ALA A 222 -11.78 -1.84 12.38
CA ALA A 222 -11.35 -1.80 10.98
C ALA A 222 -12.52 -2.10 10.02
N SER A 223 -13.39 -3.06 10.37
CA SER A 223 -14.56 -3.41 9.59
C SER A 223 -15.56 -2.24 9.46
N ALA A 224 -15.95 -1.62 10.58
CA ALA A 224 -16.90 -0.50 10.57
C ALA A 224 -16.38 0.70 9.78
N LEU A 225 -15.07 0.98 9.88
CA LEU A 225 -14.42 2.04 9.11
C LEU A 225 -14.41 1.74 7.60
N CYS A 226 -14.09 0.50 7.21
CA CYS A 226 -14.14 0.09 5.80
C CYS A 226 -15.56 0.17 5.23
N VAL A 227 -16.59 -0.24 5.98
CA VAL A 227 -18.00 -0.14 5.53
C VAL A 227 -18.39 1.31 5.19
N ARG A 228 -17.95 2.29 5.99
CA ARG A 228 -18.20 3.71 5.69
C ARG A 228 -17.46 4.18 4.42
N ALA A 229 -16.22 3.72 4.23
CA ALA A 229 -15.45 4.02 3.03
C ALA A 229 -16.07 3.36 1.78
N ASP A 230 -16.55 2.13 1.89
CA ASP A 230 -17.26 1.40 0.82
C ASP A 230 -18.55 2.12 0.42
N GLN A 231 -19.31 2.65 1.39
CA GLN A 231 -20.50 3.45 1.11
C GLN A 231 -20.14 4.73 0.32
N ALA A 232 -19.08 5.43 0.72
CA ALA A 232 -18.61 6.60 -0.01
C ALA A 232 -18.14 6.22 -1.44
N LEU A 233 -17.47 5.08 -1.61
CA LEU A 233 -17.05 4.57 -2.92
C LEU A 233 -18.26 4.26 -3.80
N TYR A 234 -19.29 3.65 -3.22
CA TYR A 234 -20.54 3.39 -3.91
C TYR A 234 -21.19 4.69 -4.42
N ASP A 235 -21.21 5.74 -3.60
CA ASP A 235 -21.73 7.05 -3.98
C ASP A 235 -20.91 7.70 -5.10
N ALA A 236 -19.58 7.53 -5.08
CA ALA A 236 -18.69 7.96 -6.17
C ALA A 236 -19.02 7.25 -7.50
N LYS A 237 -19.22 5.93 -7.44
CA LYS A 237 -19.61 5.13 -8.62
C LYS A 237 -20.98 5.53 -9.17
N LEU A 238 -21.97 5.75 -8.30
CA LEU A 238 -23.31 6.20 -8.69
C LEU A 238 -23.31 7.60 -9.29
N SER A 239 -22.43 8.48 -8.81
CA SER A 239 -22.33 9.85 -9.30
C SER A 239 -21.64 9.95 -10.67
N GLY A 240 -21.16 8.83 -11.21
CA GLY A 240 -20.61 8.75 -12.57
C GLY A 240 -19.16 8.29 -12.66
N ARG A 241 -18.60 7.69 -11.60
CA ARG A 241 -17.20 7.18 -11.54
C ARG A 241 -16.14 8.28 -11.73
N ASP A 242 -14.86 7.90 -11.78
CA ASP A 242 -13.72 8.80 -11.96
C ASP A 242 -13.73 9.96 -10.95
N ARG A 243 -13.92 9.63 -9.67
CA ARG A 243 -14.01 10.62 -8.60
C ARG A 243 -13.77 10.05 -7.22
N VAL A 244 -13.54 10.96 -6.29
CA VAL A 244 -13.36 10.69 -4.87
C VAL A 244 -14.57 11.23 -4.12
N HIS A 245 -15.20 10.40 -3.29
CA HIS A 245 -16.19 10.83 -2.31
C HIS A 245 -15.65 10.62 -0.91
N VAL A 246 -16.02 11.50 0.01
CA VAL A 246 -15.77 11.35 1.45
C VAL A 246 -17.08 10.96 2.10
N GLU A 247 -17.00 10.12 3.13
CA GLU A 247 -18.15 9.78 3.94
C GLU A 247 -18.95 11.01 4.36
N ALA A 248 -20.28 10.89 4.34
CA ALA A 248 -21.13 11.90 4.93
C ALA A 248 -21.01 11.79 6.46
N LEU A 249 -20.29 12.71 7.09
CA LEU A 249 -20.32 12.84 8.55
C LEU A 249 -21.76 13.20 8.96
N PRO A 250 -22.35 12.51 9.95
CA PRO A 250 -23.59 13.00 10.53
C PRO A 250 -23.36 14.43 11.04
N PRO A 251 -24.34 15.33 10.90
CA PRO A 251 -24.20 16.70 11.37
C PRO A 251 -23.80 16.67 12.85
N VAL A 252 -22.71 17.37 13.18
CA VAL A 252 -22.28 17.53 14.57
C VAL A 252 -23.45 18.16 15.30
N ALA A 253 -24.08 17.42 16.21
CA ALA A 253 -25.08 17.97 17.10
C ALA A 253 -24.42 19.14 17.82
N ALA A 254 -24.89 20.36 17.56
CA ALA A 254 -24.44 21.54 18.28
C ALA A 254 -24.68 21.26 19.76
N SER A 255 -23.61 21.08 20.52
CA SER A 255 -23.67 21.11 21.98
C SER A 255 -24.19 22.50 22.35
N GLY A 256 -25.40 22.52 22.92
CA GLY A 256 -26.12 23.72 23.31
C GLY A 256 -25.45 24.52 24.43
#